data_AF-X1V7V1-F1
#
_entry.id   AF-X1V7V1-F1
#
_cell.length_a   1.000
_cell.length_b   1.000
_cell.length_c   1.000
_cell.angle_alpha   90.00
_cell.angle_beta   90.00
_cell.angle_gamma   90.00
#
_symmetry.space_group_name_H-M   'P 1'
#
loop_
_entity.id
_entity.type
_entity.pdbx_description
1 polymer ?
#
loop_
_entity_poly.entity_id
_entity_poly.type
_entity_poly.pdbx_seq_one_letter_code
_entity_poly.pdbx_strand_id
1 'polypeptide(L)'
;GNGMPPELAFGRVAMASRGLVTEDFFRRVNYNIRQAGMGVEKAIFDSKRGAIIYYPSELIATSMRILIESSKKGLKIAAVSLRSISDYVKNIQKINNRLRDMLAEIISDMKSNMTFLAPLLSGVVVGLAAMITSILNRLDIATQITGGEAIEGIGNLGTITDLFQIQNVIPPYFLQIAIGIYLVQIIFILTSTLVMVDSGEDKLEKVNKTGKNLKRGILLFFIVAVLTTFVLFILTSVVLTNLI
;
A
#
# COMPACT_ATOMS: atom_id res chain seq x y z
N GLY A 1 -34.76 8.31 25.82
CA GLY A 1 -34.83 7.01 25.14
C GLY A 1 -33.45 6.39 25.17
N ASN A 2 -33.15 5.63 26.23
CA ASN A 2 -31.76 5.29 26.60
C ASN A 2 -31.38 3.84 26.21
N GLY A 3 -32.01 3.25 25.19
CA GLY A 3 -31.74 1.86 24.78
C GLY A 3 -32.03 0.80 25.85
N MET A 4 -32.73 1.15 26.93
CA MET A 4 -33.10 0.23 28.00
C MET A 4 -34.12 -0.78 27.47
N PRO A 5 -33.93 -2.09 27.70
CA PRO A 5 -34.93 -3.09 27.37
C PRO A 5 -36.27 -2.70 28.00
N PRO A 6 -37.39 -2.75 27.25
CA PRO A 6 -38.70 -2.37 27.76
C PRO A 6 -39.02 -3.05 29.10
N GLU A 7 -38.60 -4.30 29.28
CA GLU A 7 -38.72 -5.12 30.50
C GLU A 7 -38.12 -4.41 31.73
N LEU A 8 -36.94 -3.83 31.57
CA LEU A 8 -36.22 -3.10 32.62
C LEU A 8 -36.83 -1.71 32.86
N ALA A 9 -37.39 -1.09 31.82
CA ALA A 9 -38.06 0.20 31.93
C ALA A 9 -39.36 0.07 32.76
N PHE A 10 -40.16 -0.97 32.53
CA PHE A 10 -41.39 -1.23 33.32
C PHE A 10 -41.09 -1.42 34.82
N GLY A 11 -39.99 -2.09 35.17
CA GLY A 11 -39.57 -2.24 36.57
C GLY A 11 -39.16 -0.92 37.23
N ARG A 12 -38.50 -0.02 36.49
CA ARG A 12 -38.14 1.32 36.99
C ARG A 12 -39.36 2.23 37.11
N VAL A 13 -40.26 2.21 36.12
CA VAL A 13 -41.51 2.99 36.16
C VAL A 13 -42.37 2.56 37.33
N ALA A 14 -42.49 1.25 37.61
CA ALA A 14 -43.22 0.75 38.78
C ALA A 14 -42.66 1.26 40.13
N MET A 15 -41.34 1.48 40.24
CA MET A 15 -40.75 2.05 41.45
C MET A 15 -40.91 3.57 41.51
N ALA A 16 -40.85 4.25 40.37
CA ALA A 16 -41.01 5.71 40.27
C ALA A 16 -42.47 6.16 40.42
N SER A 17 -43.44 5.30 40.08
CA SER A 17 -44.87 5.59 40.21
C SER A 17 -45.43 5.19 41.58
N ARG A 18 -44.58 4.90 42.58
CA ARG A 18 -45.02 4.58 43.94
C ARG A 18 -45.88 5.70 44.54
N GLY A 19 -47.06 5.35 45.03
CA GLY A 19 -48.04 6.29 45.59
C GLY A 19 -48.99 6.92 44.55
N LEU A 20 -48.88 6.58 43.26
CA LEU A 20 -49.82 7.03 42.22
C LEU A 20 -50.87 5.96 41.91
N VAL A 21 -52.02 6.40 41.39
CA VAL A 21 -53.12 5.52 40.94
C VAL A 21 -52.66 4.50 39.87
N THR A 22 -51.61 4.81 39.13
CA THR A 22 -51.03 3.96 38.08
C THR A 22 -49.97 2.97 38.59
N GLU A 23 -49.59 3.03 39.87
CA GLU A 23 -48.58 2.14 40.47
C GLU A 23 -48.93 0.68 40.23
N ASP A 24 -50.15 0.30 40.57
CA ASP A 24 -50.57 -1.09 40.58
C ASP A 24 -50.61 -1.70 39.19
N PHE A 25 -50.86 -0.89 38.15
CA PHE A 25 -50.73 -1.33 36.77
C PHE A 25 -49.27 -1.71 36.45
N PHE A 26 -48.32 -0.79 36.66
CA PHE A 26 -46.91 -1.01 36.35
C PHE A 26 -46.28 -2.10 37.23
N ARG A 27 -46.67 -2.17 38.51
CA ARG A 27 -46.25 -3.20 39.47
C ARG A 27 -46.66 -4.59 39.00
N ARG A 28 -47.86 -4.73 38.45
CA ARG A 28 -48.40 -6.00 37.99
C ARG A 28 -47.81 -6.45 36.65
N VAL A 29 -47.57 -5.51 35.74
CA VAL A 29 -46.79 -5.75 34.53
C VAL A 29 -45.38 -6.23 34.89
N ASN A 30 -44.72 -5.57 35.85
CA ASN A 30 -43.39 -5.96 36.33
C ASN A 30 -43.38 -7.34 37.02
N TYR A 31 -44.41 -7.67 37.81
CA TYR A 31 -44.59 -8.99 38.40
C TYR A 31 -44.71 -10.07 37.31
N ASN A 32 -45.56 -9.83 36.32
CA ASN A 32 -45.77 -10.71 35.18
C ASN A 32 -44.48 -10.95 34.36
N ILE A 33 -43.65 -9.92 34.20
CA ILE A 33 -42.36 -10.03 33.49
C ILE A 33 -41.34 -10.80 34.34
N ARG A 34 -41.16 -10.44 35.62
CA ARG A 34 -40.06 -10.99 36.45
C ARG A 34 -40.35 -12.35 37.08
N GLN A 35 -41.59 -12.57 37.53
CA GLN A 35 -41.97 -13.80 38.24
C GLN A 35 -42.55 -14.86 37.33
N ALA A 36 -43.29 -14.46 36.28
CA ALA A 36 -43.90 -15.39 35.33
C ALA A 36 -43.13 -15.52 34.00
N GLY A 37 -42.01 -14.81 33.83
CA GLY A 37 -41.15 -14.90 32.63
C GLY A 37 -41.84 -14.46 31.34
N MET A 38 -42.93 -13.68 31.43
CA MET A 38 -43.68 -13.24 30.24
C MET A 38 -42.97 -12.09 29.53
N GLY A 39 -42.92 -12.12 28.20
CA GLY A 39 -42.52 -10.96 27.41
C GLY A 39 -43.46 -9.77 27.62
N VAL A 40 -42.98 -8.55 27.44
CA VAL A 40 -43.70 -7.29 27.77
C VAL A 40 -45.09 -7.21 27.14
N GLU A 41 -45.24 -7.67 25.90
CA GLU A 41 -46.53 -7.71 25.20
C GLU A 41 -47.54 -8.65 25.86
N LYS A 42 -47.12 -9.87 26.21
CA LYS A 42 -47.97 -10.82 26.93
C LYS A 42 -48.26 -10.36 28.36
N ALA A 43 -47.26 -9.79 29.04
CA ALA A 43 -47.43 -9.29 30.40
C ALA A 43 -48.52 -8.20 30.51
N ILE A 44 -48.73 -7.42 29.43
CA ILE A 44 -49.77 -6.38 29.36
C ILE A 44 -51.08 -6.94 28.79
N PHE A 45 -51.05 -7.63 27.64
CA PHE A 45 -52.24 -7.94 26.83
C PHE A 45 -52.70 -9.42 26.81
N ASP A 46 -52.09 -10.31 27.60
CA ASP A 46 -52.54 -11.71 27.67
C ASP A 46 -54.00 -11.81 28.17
N SER A 47 -54.80 -12.64 27.51
CA SER A 47 -56.24 -12.77 27.76
C SER A 47 -56.59 -13.43 29.09
N LYS A 48 -55.65 -14.17 29.72
CA LYS A 48 -55.87 -14.87 30.99
C LYS A 48 -55.10 -14.24 32.15
N ARG A 49 -53.92 -13.67 31.90
CA ARG A 49 -53.00 -13.18 32.95
C ARG A 49 -52.46 -11.77 32.72
N GLY A 50 -52.88 -11.09 31.65
CA GLY A 50 -52.41 -9.74 31.31
C GLY A 50 -52.84 -8.69 32.33
N ALA A 51 -52.01 -7.67 32.51
CA ALA A 51 -52.35 -6.55 33.39
C ALA A 51 -53.61 -5.79 32.91
N ILE A 52 -53.89 -5.78 31.60
CA ILE A 52 -55.04 -5.07 31.01
C ILE A 52 -56.40 -5.59 31.52
N ILE A 53 -56.49 -6.85 31.94
CA ILE A 53 -57.73 -7.47 32.46
C ILE A 53 -58.24 -6.71 33.70
N TYR A 54 -57.31 -6.21 34.50
CA TYR A 54 -57.61 -5.49 35.74
C TYR A 54 -57.67 -3.98 35.55
N TYR A 55 -57.29 -3.50 34.36
CA TYR A 55 -57.28 -2.08 33.99
C TYR A 55 -57.88 -1.91 32.59
N PRO A 56 -59.20 -2.08 32.44
CA PRO A 56 -59.89 -2.10 31.14
C PRO A 56 -60.11 -0.69 30.56
N SER A 57 -59.07 0.15 30.57
CA SER A 57 -59.09 1.49 29.98
C SER A 57 -58.57 1.43 28.54
N GLU A 58 -59.37 1.92 27.60
CA GLU A 58 -58.98 1.99 26.18
C GLU A 58 -57.73 2.87 25.96
N LEU A 59 -57.59 3.94 26.76
CA LEU A 59 -56.45 4.84 26.72
C LEU A 59 -55.16 4.11 27.12
N ILE A 60 -55.20 3.31 28.19
CA ILE A 60 -54.05 2.50 28.66
C ILE A 60 -53.71 1.45 27.61
N ALA A 61 -54.71 0.74 27.09
CA ALA A 61 -54.52 -0.29 26.07
C ALA A 61 -53.85 0.29 24.81
N THR A 62 -54.36 1.41 24.32
CA THR A 62 -53.82 2.07 23.12
C THR A 62 -52.42 2.61 23.36
N SER A 63 -52.18 3.28 24.50
CA SER A 63 -50.86 3.84 24.84
C SER A 63 -49.79 2.77 24.97
N MET A 64 -50.10 1.65 25.64
CA MET A 64 -49.14 0.53 25.79
C MET A 64 -48.90 -0.20 24.47
N ARG A 65 -49.92 -0.32 23.60
CA ARG A 65 -49.77 -0.89 22.26
C ARG A 65 -48.83 -0.04 21.40
N ILE A 66 -49.00 1.28 21.42
CA ILE A 66 -48.12 2.24 20.73
C ILE A 66 -46.68 2.13 21.26
N LEU A 67 -46.49 2.06 22.58
CA LEU A 67 -45.16 1.94 23.21
C LEU A 67 -44.43 0.66 22.75
N ILE A 68 -45.12 -0.48 22.73
CA ILE A 68 -44.54 -1.76 22.30
C ILE A 68 -44.19 -1.73 20.82
N GLU A 69 -45.10 -1.28 19.97
CA GLU A 69 -44.85 -1.17 18.52
C GLU A 69 -43.72 -0.19 18.19
N SER A 70 -43.62 0.92 18.91
CA SER A 70 -42.51 1.87 18.79
C SER A 70 -41.17 1.23 19.16
N SER A 71 -41.13 0.43 20.24
CA SER A 71 -39.91 -0.27 20.68
C SER A 71 -39.42 -1.32 19.67
N LYS A 72 -40.34 -2.07 19.02
CA LYS A 72 -40.01 -3.07 17.99
C LYS A 72 -39.50 -2.44 16.71
N LYS A 73 -40.11 -1.33 16.27
CA LYS A 73 -39.69 -0.61 15.05
C LYS A 73 -38.26 -0.09 15.17
N GLY A 74 -37.88 0.46 16.34
CA GLY A 74 -36.52 0.92 16.59
C GLY A 74 -35.46 -0.18 16.45
N LEU A 75 -35.71 -1.37 17.02
CA LEU A 75 -34.79 -2.51 16.95
C LEU A 75 -34.65 -3.07 15.53
N LYS A 76 -35.76 -3.19 14.78
CA LYS A 76 -35.74 -3.69 13.40
C LYS A 76 -34.96 -2.75 12.47
N ILE A 77 -35.13 -1.44 12.63
CA ILE A 77 -34.39 -0.42 11.86
C ILE A 77 -32.90 -0.51 12.19
N ALA A 78 -32.53 -0.60 13.48
CA ALA A 78 -31.14 -0.77 13.89
C ALA A 78 -30.49 -2.03 13.29
N ALA A 79 -31.20 -3.16 13.26
CA ALA A 79 -30.70 -4.39 12.66
C ALA A 79 -30.46 -4.25 11.14
N VAL A 80 -31.34 -3.56 10.41
CA VAL A 80 -31.17 -3.27 8.99
C VAL A 80 -29.95 -2.36 8.76
N SER A 81 -29.78 -1.32 9.58
CA SER A 81 -28.61 -0.43 9.50
C SER A 81 -27.30 -1.19 9.77
N LEU A 82 -27.26 -2.07 10.77
CA LEU A 82 -26.09 -2.89 11.05
C LEU A 82 -25.76 -3.86 9.91
N ARG A 83 -26.77 -4.41 9.24
CA ARG A 83 -26.57 -5.24 8.04
C ARG A 83 -25.95 -4.43 6.90
N SER A 84 -26.48 -3.24 6.61
CA SER A 84 -25.92 -2.37 5.58
C SER A 84 -24.48 -1.94 5.88
N ILE A 85 -24.15 -1.63 7.14
CA ILE A 85 -22.77 -1.35 7.55
C ILE A 85 -21.88 -2.58 7.36
N SER A 86 -22.37 -3.77 7.72
CA SER A 86 -21.63 -5.02 7.53
C SER A 86 -21.33 -5.30 6.06
N ASP A 87 -22.31 -5.07 5.19
CA ASP A 87 -22.14 -5.24 3.74
C ASP A 87 -21.19 -4.17 3.15
N TYR A 88 -21.24 -2.94 3.66
CA TYR A 88 -20.29 -1.88 3.30
C TYR A 88 -18.85 -2.24 3.70
N VAL A 89 -18.63 -2.72 4.92
CA VAL A 89 -17.30 -3.17 5.39
C VAL A 89 -16.78 -4.34 4.55
N LYS A 90 -17.63 -5.31 4.21
CA LYS A 90 -17.26 -6.41 3.30
C LYS A 90 -16.84 -5.90 1.92
N ASN A 91 -17.55 -4.90 1.38
CA ASN A 91 -17.21 -4.31 0.09
C ASN A 91 -15.89 -3.54 0.15
N ILE A 92 -15.63 -2.77 1.22
CA ILE A 92 -14.33 -2.13 1.45
C ILE A 92 -13.21 -3.17 1.47
N GLN A 93 -13.40 -4.29 2.17
CA GLN A 93 -12.36 -5.33 2.24
C GLN A 93 -12.07 -5.92 0.85
N LYS A 94 -13.11 -6.16 0.04
CA LYS A 94 -12.94 -6.62 -1.35
C LYS A 94 -12.16 -5.61 -2.20
N ILE A 95 -12.47 -4.32 -2.06
CA ILE A 95 -11.77 -3.24 -2.76
C ILE A 95 -10.30 -3.18 -2.32
N ASN A 96 -10.02 -3.19 -1.02
CA ASN A 96 -8.64 -3.21 -0.49
C ASN A 96 -7.84 -4.41 -0.96
N ASN A 97 -8.45 -5.61 -1.01
CA ASN A 97 -7.78 -6.80 -1.53
C ASN A 97 -7.42 -6.63 -3.00
N ARG A 98 -8.33 -6.10 -3.82
CA ARG A 98 -8.07 -5.84 -5.24
C ARG A 98 -6.99 -4.77 -5.45
N LEU A 99 -7.00 -3.71 -4.64
CA LEU A 99 -5.96 -2.68 -4.68
C LEU A 99 -4.60 -3.27 -4.31
N ARG A 100 -4.52 -4.08 -3.25
CA ARG A 100 -3.28 -4.78 -2.88
C ARG A 100 -2.78 -5.71 -3.98
N ASP A 101 -3.68 -6.42 -4.65
CA ASP A 101 -3.34 -7.32 -5.75
C ASP A 101 -2.72 -6.54 -6.93
N MET A 102 -3.34 -5.42 -7.32
CA MET A 102 -2.78 -4.54 -8.35
C MET A 102 -1.45 -3.90 -7.94
N LEU A 103 -1.31 -3.50 -6.66
CA LEU A 103 -0.08 -2.93 -6.14
C LEU A 103 1.03 -3.98 -6.01
N ALA A 104 0.71 -5.25 -5.83
CA ALA A 104 1.70 -6.31 -5.70
C ALA A 104 2.60 -6.42 -6.94
N GLU A 105 2.01 -6.27 -8.13
CA GLU A 105 2.75 -6.20 -9.39
C GLU A 105 3.70 -5.00 -9.41
N ILE A 106 3.20 -3.80 -9.09
CA ILE A 106 3.99 -2.56 -9.05
C ILE A 106 5.11 -2.65 -7.99
N ILE A 107 4.84 -3.20 -6.81
CA ILE A 107 5.82 -3.42 -5.74
C ILE A 107 6.92 -4.37 -6.22
N SER A 108 6.54 -5.46 -6.90
CA SER A 108 7.47 -6.42 -7.47
C SER A 108 8.38 -5.75 -8.51
N ASP A 109 7.81 -4.94 -9.40
CA ASP A 109 8.56 -4.20 -10.42
C ASP A 109 9.51 -3.18 -9.81
N MET A 110 9.06 -2.39 -8.83
CA MET A 110 9.91 -1.46 -8.11
C MET A 110 11.08 -2.16 -7.43
N LYS A 111 10.83 -3.32 -6.82
CA LYS A 111 11.87 -4.13 -6.18
C LYS A 111 12.86 -4.69 -7.20
N SER A 112 12.38 -5.21 -8.32
CA SER A 112 13.22 -5.73 -9.42
C SER A 112 14.08 -4.62 -10.03
N ASN A 113 13.47 -3.47 -10.32
CA ASN A 113 14.16 -2.29 -10.86
C ASN A 113 15.28 -1.82 -9.93
N MET A 114 14.98 -1.66 -8.65
CA MET A 114 15.94 -1.15 -7.68
C MET A 114 17.10 -2.12 -7.39
N THR A 115 16.82 -3.42 -7.31
CA THR A 115 17.80 -4.42 -6.84
C THR A 115 18.54 -5.13 -7.96
N PHE A 116 18.01 -5.13 -9.17
CA PHE A 116 18.55 -5.86 -10.31
C PHE A 116 18.71 -4.99 -11.56
N LEU A 117 17.62 -4.51 -12.16
CA LEU A 117 17.69 -3.88 -13.49
C LEU A 117 18.48 -2.56 -13.48
N ALA A 118 18.22 -1.64 -12.55
CA ALA A 118 18.94 -0.37 -12.50
C ALA A 118 20.45 -0.56 -12.23
N PRO A 119 20.88 -1.40 -11.27
CA PRO A 119 22.31 -1.74 -11.11
C PRO A 119 22.94 -2.40 -12.32
N LEU A 120 22.24 -3.34 -12.98
CA LEU A 120 22.72 -4.03 -14.17
C LEU A 120 22.93 -3.03 -15.32
N LEU A 121 21.91 -2.26 -15.66
CA LEU A 121 21.98 -1.28 -16.75
C LEU A 121 23.04 -0.21 -16.48
N SER A 122 23.10 0.28 -15.24
CA SER A 122 24.12 1.24 -14.81
C SER A 122 25.54 0.70 -15.00
N GLY A 123 25.79 -0.56 -14.64
CA GLY A 123 27.10 -1.19 -14.83
C GLY A 123 27.46 -1.43 -16.30
N VAL A 124 26.49 -1.76 -17.14
CA VAL A 124 26.68 -1.88 -18.59
C VAL A 124 27.03 -0.54 -19.22
N VAL A 125 26.33 0.54 -18.85
CA VAL A 125 26.60 1.89 -19.38
C VAL A 125 28.02 2.36 -19.04
N VAL A 126 28.49 2.12 -17.81
CA VAL A 126 29.89 2.44 -17.43
C VAL A 126 30.89 1.64 -18.27
N GLY A 127 30.65 0.34 -18.45
CA GLY A 127 31.52 -0.51 -19.28
C GLY A 127 31.57 -0.06 -20.74
N LEU A 128 30.43 0.33 -21.32
CA LEU A 128 30.35 0.87 -22.68
C LEU A 128 31.07 2.21 -22.80
N ALA A 129 30.92 3.11 -21.82
CA ALA A 129 31.64 4.37 -21.81
C ALA A 129 33.17 4.14 -21.77
N ALA A 130 33.63 3.21 -20.93
CA ALA A 130 35.04 2.83 -20.87
C ALA A 130 35.55 2.24 -22.19
N MET A 131 34.74 1.42 -22.86
CA MET A 131 35.04 0.87 -24.18
C MET A 131 35.19 1.98 -25.24
N ILE A 132 34.23 2.90 -25.31
CA ILE A 132 34.25 4.02 -26.28
C ILE A 132 35.51 4.87 -26.06
N THR A 133 35.82 5.25 -24.82
CA THR A 133 37.02 6.04 -24.52
C THR A 133 38.31 5.27 -24.87
N SER A 134 38.36 3.96 -24.61
CA SER A 134 39.53 3.13 -24.97
C SER A 134 39.75 3.05 -26.48
N ILE A 135 38.68 2.89 -27.27
CA ILE A 135 38.73 2.88 -28.73
C ILE A 135 39.21 4.24 -29.25
N LEU A 136 38.61 5.34 -28.78
CA LEU A 136 38.96 6.69 -29.20
C LEU A 136 40.43 7.03 -28.88
N ASN A 137 40.92 6.68 -27.69
CA ASN A 137 42.32 6.89 -27.31
C ASN A 137 43.28 6.09 -28.20
N ARG A 138 42.93 4.86 -28.59
CA ARG A 138 43.78 4.05 -29.47
C ARG A 138 43.78 4.56 -30.91
N LEU A 139 42.64 5.04 -31.40
CA LEU A 139 42.54 5.67 -32.71
C LEU A 139 43.37 6.96 -32.78
N ASP A 140 43.34 7.79 -31.73
CA ASP A 140 44.17 9.01 -31.63
C ASP A 140 45.67 8.69 -31.66
N ILE A 141 46.10 7.66 -30.93
CA ILE A 141 47.49 7.21 -30.97
C ILE A 141 47.85 6.67 -32.36
N ALA A 142 46.97 5.91 -33.00
CA ALA A 142 47.20 5.38 -34.34
C ALA A 142 47.36 6.49 -35.40
N THR A 143 46.55 7.55 -35.34
CA THR A 143 46.66 8.71 -36.25
C THR A 143 47.91 9.54 -36.00
N GLN A 144 48.34 9.68 -34.73
CA GLN A 144 49.58 10.39 -34.37
C GLN A 144 50.85 9.62 -34.79
N ILE A 145 50.87 8.30 -34.66
CA ILE A 145 52.02 7.45 -35.03
C ILE A 145 52.18 7.32 -36.56
N THR A 146 51.07 7.25 -37.29
CA THR A 146 51.09 7.13 -38.77
C THR A 146 51.36 8.46 -39.48
N GLY A 147 51.56 9.54 -38.69
CA GLY A 147 52.18 10.78 -39.15
C GLY A 147 51.48 11.40 -40.35
N GLY A 148 50.17 11.63 -40.28
CA GLY A 148 49.41 12.57 -41.14
C GLY A 148 49.43 12.40 -42.68
N GLU A 149 50.33 11.60 -43.26
CA GLU A 149 50.65 11.65 -44.70
C GLU A 149 50.67 10.26 -45.37
N ALA A 150 50.42 9.15 -44.67
CA ALA A 150 50.67 7.81 -45.22
C ALA A 150 49.45 6.87 -45.35
N ILE A 151 48.21 7.37 -45.32
CA ILE A 151 47.03 6.50 -45.49
C ILE A 151 46.02 7.10 -46.48
N GLU A 152 46.37 7.14 -47.76
CA GLU A 152 45.44 7.42 -48.87
C GLU A 152 44.49 6.24 -49.21
N GLY A 153 44.57 5.11 -48.50
CA GLY A 153 43.80 3.90 -48.80
C GLY A 153 42.71 3.49 -47.79
N ILE A 154 42.69 4.09 -46.60
CA ILE A 154 41.72 3.79 -45.55
C ILE A 154 41.02 5.11 -45.23
N GLY A 155 39.79 5.24 -45.72
CA GLY A 155 39.03 6.48 -45.71
C GLY A 155 39.16 7.29 -44.42
N ASN A 156 39.72 8.49 -44.56
CA ASN A 156 39.51 9.67 -43.72
C ASN A 156 39.35 9.44 -42.20
N LEU A 157 40.24 8.64 -41.60
CA LEU A 157 40.34 8.51 -40.13
C LEU A 157 40.52 9.88 -39.44
N GLY A 158 41.16 10.84 -40.13
CA GLY A 158 41.28 12.24 -39.69
C GLY A 158 39.93 12.93 -39.44
N THR A 159 38.92 12.71 -40.28
CA THR A 159 37.58 13.27 -40.01
C THR A 159 36.86 12.63 -38.83
N ILE A 160 37.12 11.37 -38.49
CA ILE A 160 36.53 10.74 -37.30
C ILE A 160 37.16 11.33 -36.04
N THR A 161 38.47 11.58 -36.03
CA THR A 161 39.16 12.25 -34.91
C THR A 161 38.79 13.72 -34.78
N ASP A 162 38.47 14.41 -35.88
CA ASP A 162 37.98 15.80 -35.84
C ASP A 162 36.51 15.90 -35.40
N LEU A 163 35.67 14.92 -35.76
CA LEU A 163 34.28 14.82 -35.30
C LEU A 163 34.17 14.43 -33.83
N PHE A 164 35.09 13.61 -33.32
CA PHE A 164 35.20 13.21 -31.92
C PHE A 164 36.44 13.82 -31.30
N GLN A 165 36.38 15.12 -30.95
CA GLN A 165 37.43 15.79 -30.20
C GLN A 165 37.68 15.07 -28.86
N ILE A 166 38.65 14.16 -28.83
CA ILE A 166 38.98 13.30 -27.67
C ILE A 166 39.23 14.12 -26.40
N GLN A 167 39.75 15.33 -26.54
CA GLN A 167 40.00 16.26 -25.44
C GLN A 167 38.71 16.71 -24.70
N ASN A 168 37.55 16.64 -25.37
CA ASN A 168 36.25 17.02 -24.83
C ASN A 168 35.40 15.82 -24.36
N VAL A 169 35.91 14.59 -24.49
CA VAL A 169 35.18 13.39 -24.05
C VAL A 169 35.26 13.30 -22.52
N ILE A 170 34.10 13.28 -21.85
CA ILE A 170 34.03 13.13 -20.40
C ILE A 170 34.67 11.78 -20.02
N PRO A 171 35.70 11.79 -19.15
CA PRO A 171 36.32 10.56 -18.72
C PRO A 171 35.33 9.59 -18.04
N PRO A 172 35.43 8.27 -18.31
CA PRO A 172 34.52 7.26 -17.76
C PRO A 172 34.43 7.26 -16.23
N TYR A 173 35.48 7.68 -15.51
CA TYR A 173 35.49 7.74 -14.06
C TYR A 173 34.51 8.79 -13.50
N PHE A 174 34.34 9.94 -14.16
CA PHE A 174 33.35 10.94 -13.76
C PHE A 174 31.93 10.40 -13.97
N LEU A 175 31.71 9.72 -15.09
CA LEU A 175 30.44 9.09 -15.42
C LEU A 175 30.10 7.96 -14.43
N GLN A 176 31.09 7.17 -14.01
CA GLN A 176 30.91 6.13 -12.99
C GLN A 176 30.46 6.71 -11.64
N ILE A 177 31.06 7.83 -11.20
CA ILE A 177 30.67 8.49 -9.96
C ILE A 177 29.25 9.06 -10.08
N ALA A 178 28.94 9.73 -11.18
CA ALA A 178 27.60 10.30 -11.42
C ALA A 178 26.51 9.22 -11.41
N ILE A 179 26.73 8.11 -12.11
CA ILE A 179 25.80 6.97 -12.12
C ILE A 179 25.71 6.30 -10.74
N GLY A 180 26.83 6.20 -10.01
CA GLY A 180 26.84 5.68 -8.64
C GLY A 180 25.96 6.50 -7.69
N ILE A 181 26.07 7.84 -7.74
CA ILE A 181 25.22 8.75 -6.95
C ILE A 181 23.75 8.58 -7.35
N TYR A 182 23.46 8.54 -8.66
CA TYR A 182 22.11 8.31 -9.16
C TYR A 182 21.52 6.99 -8.64
N LEU A 183 22.32 5.91 -8.64
CA LEU A 183 21.89 4.59 -8.16
C LEU A 183 21.59 4.59 -6.65
N VAL A 184 22.37 5.31 -5.85
CA VAL A 184 22.08 5.49 -4.42
C VAL A 184 20.78 6.26 -4.22
N GLN A 185 20.58 7.36 -4.96
CA GLN A 185 19.37 8.18 -4.87
C GLN A 185 18.12 7.38 -5.26
N ILE A 186 18.16 6.65 -6.37
CA ILE A 186 16.99 5.90 -6.85
C ILE A 186 16.62 4.76 -5.90
N ILE A 187 17.60 4.08 -5.30
CA ILE A 187 17.36 3.07 -4.26
C ILE A 187 16.66 3.67 -3.05
N PHE A 188 17.06 4.88 -2.64
CA PHE A 188 16.47 5.55 -1.49
C PHE A 188 15.01 5.95 -1.76
N ILE A 189 14.75 6.53 -2.93
CA ILE A 189 13.40 6.93 -3.36
C ILE A 189 12.50 5.69 -3.49
N LEU A 190 12.93 4.69 -4.25
CA LEU A 190 12.14 3.48 -4.49
C LEU A 190 11.90 2.69 -3.21
N THR A 191 12.89 2.57 -2.31
CA THR A 191 12.66 1.88 -1.03
C THR A 191 11.68 2.64 -0.15
N SER A 192 11.77 3.98 -0.07
CA SER A 192 10.83 4.78 0.70
C SER A 192 9.40 4.59 0.22
N THR A 193 9.19 4.66 -1.10
CA THR A 193 7.87 4.47 -1.71
C THR A 193 7.38 3.03 -1.53
N LEU A 194 8.25 2.03 -1.69
CA LEU A 194 7.88 0.62 -1.50
C LEU A 194 7.41 0.33 -0.08
N VAL A 195 8.12 0.84 0.94
CA VAL A 195 7.73 0.63 2.35
C VAL A 195 6.40 1.31 2.65
N MET A 196 6.19 2.53 2.13
CA MET A 196 4.94 3.27 2.30
C MET A 196 3.74 2.52 1.71
N VAL A 197 3.91 1.85 0.57
CA VAL A 197 2.83 1.12 -0.10
C VAL A 197 2.58 -0.27 0.53
N ASP A 198 3.64 -0.98 0.93
CA ASP A 198 3.57 -2.36 1.45
C ASP A 198 3.12 -2.39 2.93
N SER A 199 3.79 -1.58 3.76
CA SER A 199 3.66 -1.63 5.23
C SER A 199 3.08 -0.36 5.84
N GLY A 200 2.87 0.69 5.04
CA GLY A 200 2.53 2.02 5.55
C GLY A 200 3.76 2.80 6.03
N GLU A 201 3.55 3.85 6.83
CA GLU A 201 4.63 4.71 7.34
C GLU A 201 5.42 4.06 8.51
N ASP A 202 6.14 2.98 8.25
CA ASP A 202 7.09 2.39 9.21
C ASP A 202 8.52 2.89 8.96
N LYS A 203 9.03 3.70 9.90
CA LYS A 203 10.38 4.26 9.86
C LYS A 203 11.47 3.19 10.04
N LEU A 204 11.25 2.19 10.89
CA LEU A 204 12.22 1.14 11.16
C LEU A 204 12.35 0.21 9.96
N GLU A 205 11.22 -0.16 9.38
CA GLU A 205 11.21 -0.99 8.18
C GLU A 205 11.86 -0.27 6.99
N LYS A 206 11.59 1.03 6.83
CA LYS A 206 12.23 1.85 5.80
C LYS A 206 13.75 1.82 5.91
N VAL A 207 14.32 2.02 7.10
CA VAL A 207 15.77 1.99 7.30
C VAL A 207 16.35 0.60 7.02
N ASN A 208 15.70 -0.47 7.52
CA ASN A 208 16.16 -1.85 7.31
C ASN A 208 16.11 -2.28 5.83
N LYS A 209 14.98 -2.04 5.14
CA LYS A 209 14.84 -2.33 3.71
C LYS A 209 15.83 -1.49 2.89
N THR A 210 16.07 -0.24 3.26
CA THR A 210 17.03 0.64 2.54
C THR A 210 18.43 0.05 2.61
N GLY A 211 18.91 -0.33 3.81
CA GLY A 211 20.23 -0.94 3.95
C GLY A 211 20.39 -2.24 3.15
N LYS A 212 19.37 -3.12 3.18
CA LYS A 212 19.39 -4.38 2.42
C LYS A 212 19.40 -4.15 0.90
N ASN A 213 18.55 -3.27 0.40
CA ASN A 213 18.44 -2.97 -1.03
C ASN A 213 19.69 -2.24 -1.53
N LEU A 214 20.21 -1.30 -0.74
CA LEU A 214 21.45 -0.58 -1.07
C LEU A 214 22.65 -1.54 -1.15
N LYS A 215 22.80 -2.44 -0.18
CA LYS A 215 23.87 -3.45 -0.21
C LYS A 215 23.77 -4.34 -1.45
N ARG A 216 22.58 -4.84 -1.78
CA ARG A 216 22.38 -5.68 -2.97
C ARG A 216 22.60 -4.91 -4.27
N GLY A 217 22.04 -3.70 -4.38
CA GLY A 217 22.14 -2.87 -5.58
C GLY A 217 23.57 -2.42 -5.86
N ILE A 218 24.30 -1.94 -4.85
CA ILE A 218 25.70 -1.52 -5.02
C ILE A 218 26.59 -2.71 -5.34
N LEU A 219 26.40 -3.85 -4.66
CA LEU A 219 27.20 -5.05 -4.91
C LEU A 219 26.99 -5.57 -6.34
N LEU A 220 25.73 -5.59 -6.81
CA LEU A 220 25.43 -5.98 -8.18
C LEU A 220 26.02 -4.99 -9.19
N PHE A 221 25.85 -3.69 -8.97
CA PHE A 221 26.45 -2.65 -9.81
C PHE A 221 27.96 -2.81 -9.93
N PHE A 222 28.66 -3.03 -8.81
CA PHE A 222 30.10 -3.21 -8.80
C PHE A 222 30.53 -4.45 -9.61
N ILE A 223 29.89 -5.60 -9.36
CA ILE A 223 30.19 -6.84 -10.09
C ILE A 223 29.96 -6.68 -11.60
N VAL A 224 28.81 -6.11 -11.96
CA VAL A 224 28.45 -5.91 -13.37
C VAL A 224 29.42 -4.93 -14.03
N ALA A 225 29.70 -3.78 -13.40
CA ALA A 225 30.63 -2.78 -13.96
C ALA A 225 32.03 -3.35 -14.19
N VAL A 226 32.54 -4.15 -13.25
CA VAL A 226 33.85 -4.82 -13.40
C VAL A 226 33.81 -5.84 -14.55
N LEU A 227 32.77 -6.69 -14.58
CA LEU A 227 32.62 -7.72 -15.60
C LEU A 227 32.48 -7.10 -17.00
N THR A 228 31.61 -6.11 -17.16
CA THR A 228 31.39 -5.43 -18.45
C THR A 228 32.64 -4.71 -18.91
N THR A 229 33.32 -3.99 -18.02
CA THR A 229 34.59 -3.32 -18.35
C THR A 229 35.64 -4.33 -18.80
N PHE A 230 35.78 -5.46 -18.11
CA PHE A 230 36.76 -6.50 -18.45
C PHE A 230 36.46 -7.17 -19.80
N VAL A 231 35.21 -7.59 -20.02
CA VAL A 231 34.78 -8.24 -21.27
C VAL A 231 34.92 -7.29 -22.46
N LEU A 232 34.46 -6.04 -22.32
CA LEU A 232 34.54 -5.06 -23.40
C LEU A 232 35.98 -4.61 -23.66
N PHE A 233 36.85 -4.59 -22.65
CA PHE A 233 38.27 -4.32 -22.83
C PHE A 233 38.96 -5.42 -23.66
N ILE A 234 38.68 -6.71 -23.38
CA ILE A 234 39.17 -7.82 -24.20
C ILE A 234 38.70 -7.66 -25.64
N LEU A 235 37.41 -7.40 -25.84
CA LEU A 235 36.85 -7.22 -27.18
C LEU A 235 37.52 -6.06 -27.92
N THR A 236 37.73 -4.93 -27.24
CA THR A 236 38.46 -3.77 -27.78
C THR A 236 39.86 -4.16 -28.21
N SER A 237 40.59 -4.92 -27.37
CA SER A 237 41.96 -5.35 -27.70
C SER A 237 42.02 -6.26 -28.93
N VAL A 238 41.08 -7.19 -29.08
CA VAL A 238 41.02 -8.12 -30.23
C VAL A 238 40.71 -7.35 -31.52
N VAL A 239 39.71 -6.46 -31.49
CA VAL A 239 39.31 -5.68 -32.68
C VAL A 239 40.43 -4.76 -33.14
N LEU A 240 41.12 -4.09 -32.21
CA LEU A 240 42.21 -3.17 -32.54
C LEU A 240 43.51 -3.89 -32.94
N THR A 241 43.77 -5.09 -32.44
CA THR A 241 44.92 -5.90 -32.90
C THR A 241 44.75 -6.33 -34.36
N ASN A 242 43.51 -6.46 -34.85
CA ASN A 242 43.25 -6.73 -36.27
C ASN A 242 43.25 -5.45 -37.14
N LEU A 243 43.36 -4.26 -36.53
CA LEU A 243 43.29 -2.97 -37.22
C LEU A 243 44.67 -2.32 -37.43
N ILE A 244 45.70 -2.75 -36.67
CA ILE A 244 47.12 -2.38 -36.80
C ILE A 244 47.84 -3.53 -37.51
#